data_AF-A0A653C8S3-F1
#
_entry.id   AF-A0A653C8S3-F1
#
_cell.length_a   1.000
_cell.length_b   1.000
_cell.length_c   1.000
_cell.angle_alpha   90.00
_cell.angle_beta   90.00
_cell.angle_gamma   90.00
#
_symmetry.space_group_name_H-M   'P 1'
#
loop_
_entity.id
_entity.type
_entity.pdbx_description
1 polymer ?
#
loop_
_entity_poly.entity_id
_entity_poly.type
_entity_poly.pdbx_seq_one_letter_code
_entity_poly.pdbx_strand_id
1 'polypeptide(L)' 'MNYLYQVANALATENESKHVASIHYINLMQNISKKTVQRLDIDTKRTICKGCKSLLLAGVNCKVRLKKKRLQ' A
#
# COMPACT_ATOMS: atom_id res chain seq x y z
N MET A 1 -7.95 -6.82 8.87
CA MET A 1 -6.64 -6.11 8.99
C MET A 1 -6.77 -4.65 8.54
N ASN A 2 -7.59 -3.85 9.22
CA ASN A 2 -7.91 -2.48 8.77
C ASN A 2 -7.07 -1.41 9.49
N TYR A 3 -6.88 -1.56 10.81
CA TYR A 3 -6.24 -0.52 11.63
C TYR A 3 -4.79 -0.18 11.23
N LEU A 4 -3.94 -1.19 11.00
CA LEU A 4 -2.55 -0.97 10.56
C LEU A 4 -2.47 -0.24 9.21
N TYR A 5 -3.40 -0.54 8.32
CA TYR A 5 -3.51 0.13 7.03
C TYR A 5 -3.97 1.58 7.19
N GLN A 6 -4.95 1.84 8.05
CA GLN A 6 -5.42 3.20 8.36
C GLN A 6 -4.32 4.07 8.95
N VAL A 7 -3.54 3.55 9.91
CA VAL A 7 -2.39 4.26 10.49
C VAL A 7 -1.34 4.57 9.44
N ALA A 8 -1.01 3.60 8.59
CA ALA A 8 -0.05 3.81 7.50
C ALA A 8 -0.53 4.89 6.51
N ASN A 9 -1.84 4.98 6.27
CA ASN A 9 -2.45 5.96 5.38
C ASN A 9 -2.46 7.37 5.98
N ALA A 10 -2.81 7.51 7.27
CA ALA A 10 -2.74 8.78 7.98
C ALA A 10 -1.30 9.32 7.99
N LEU A 11 -0.32 8.47 8.33
CA LEU A 11 1.09 8.86 8.37
C LEU A 11 1.65 9.23 6.99
N ALA A 12 1.19 8.58 5.92
CA ALA A 12 1.62 8.90 4.56
C ALA A 12 1.03 10.22 4.06
N THR A 13 -0.12 10.65 4.60
CA THR A 13 -0.84 11.86 4.16
C THR A 13 -0.40 13.10 4.94
N GLU A 14 -0.12 12.96 6.24
CA GLU A 14 0.21 14.11 7.09
C GLU A 14 1.63 14.66 6.85
N ASN A 15 2.62 13.80 6.62
CA ASN A 15 4.03 14.21 6.58
C ASN A 15 4.85 13.31 5.65
N GLU A 16 5.43 13.85 4.57
CA GLU A 16 6.38 13.12 3.71
C GLU A 16 7.59 12.56 4.48
N SER A 17 8.01 13.25 5.54
CA SER A 17 9.11 12.83 6.40
C SER A 17 8.84 11.53 7.18
N LYS A 18 7.57 11.15 7.38
CA LYS A 18 7.17 9.93 8.12
C LYS A 18 6.98 8.71 7.21
N HIS A 19 7.45 8.77 5.96
CA HIS A 19 7.35 7.69 4.99
C HIS A 19 7.89 6.34 5.51
N VAL A 20 8.97 6.36 6.29
CA VAL A 20 9.58 5.15 6.89
C VAL A 20 8.62 4.45 7.87
N ALA A 21 7.89 5.22 8.67
CA ALA A 21 6.91 4.66 9.61
C ALA A 21 5.73 4.01 8.88
N SER A 22 5.23 4.65 7.82
CA SER A 22 4.18 4.07 6.97
C SER A 22 4.60 2.73 6.35
N ILE A 23 5.81 2.64 5.80
CA ILE A 23 6.37 1.38 5.28
C ILE A 23 6.43 0.30 6.37
N HIS A 24 6.85 0.67 7.57
CA HIS A 24 6.97 -0.28 8.68
C HIS A 24 5.62 -0.92 9.02
N TYR A 25 4.55 -0.13 9.12
CA TYR A 25 3.21 -0.64 9.40
C TYR A 25 2.65 -1.52 8.27
N ILE A 26 2.90 -1.18 7.01
CA ILE A 26 2.51 -2.02 5.88
C ILE A 26 3.27 -3.35 5.87
N ASN A 27 4.57 -3.34 6.16
CA ASN A 27 5.38 -4.55 6.28
C ASN A 27 4.87 -5.45 7.42
N LEU A 28 4.53 -4.85 8.57
CA LEU A 28 3.92 -5.56 9.70
C LEU A 28 2.58 -6.20 9.28
N MET A 29 1.71 -5.45 8.62
CA MET A 29 0.41 -5.95 8.14
C MET A 29 0.58 -7.14 7.19
N GLN A 30 1.52 -7.08 6.23
CA GLN A 30 1.80 -8.18 5.32
C GLN A 30 2.35 -9.42 6.06
N ASN A 31 3.22 -9.23 7.03
CA ASN A 31 3.79 -10.32 7.82
C ASN A 31 2.71 -11.01 8.66
N ILE A 32 1.81 -10.24 9.29
CA ILE A 32 0.68 -10.78 10.02
C ILE A 32 -0.24 -11.55 9.07
N SER A 33 -0.62 -10.95 7.94
CA SER A 33 -1.46 -11.60 6.92
C SER A 33 -0.89 -12.93 6.43
N LYS A 34 0.43 -13.02 6.22
CA LYS A 34 1.11 -14.27 5.85
C LYS A 34 1.06 -15.30 6.97
N LYS A 35 1.37 -14.90 8.21
CA LYS A 35 1.33 -15.79 9.39
C LYS A 35 -0.06 -16.33 9.66
N THR A 36 -1.09 -15.50 9.50
CA THR A 36 -2.49 -15.89 9.74
C THR A 36 -3.16 -16.50 8.50
N VAL A 37 -2.43 -16.65 7.38
CA VAL A 37 -2.96 -17.13 6.08
C VAL A 37 -4.23 -16.36 5.66
N GLN A 38 -4.30 -15.06 5.99
CA GLN A 38 -5.44 -14.20 5.65
C GLN A 38 -5.20 -13.50 4.33
N ARG A 39 -6.20 -13.55 3.45
CA ARG A 39 -6.20 -12.78 2.20
C ARG A 39 -6.54 -11.32 2.50
N LEU A 40 -5.72 -10.41 1.98
CA LEU A 40 -6.02 -8.98 1.98
C LEU A 40 -7.13 -8.69 0.97
N ASP A 41 -7.97 -7.71 1.28
CA ASP A 41 -8.98 -7.19 0.36
C ASP A 41 -8.35 -6.66 -0.94
N ILE A 42 -9.06 -6.79 -2.05
CA ILE A 42 -8.53 -6.49 -3.39
C ILE A 42 -8.13 -5.02 -3.51
N ASP A 43 -8.92 -4.11 -2.93
CA ASP A 43 -8.70 -2.68 -3.08
C ASP A 43 -7.52 -2.22 -2.22
N THR A 44 -7.45 -2.73 -0.99
CA THR A 44 -6.30 -2.49 -0.11
C THR A 44 -5.00 -3.08 -0.67
N LYS A 45 -5.07 -4.22 -1.36
CA LYS A 45 -3.90 -4.86 -1.97
C LYS A 45 -3.36 -4.07 -3.17
N ARG A 46 -4.21 -3.33 -3.88
CA ARG A 46 -3.83 -2.50 -5.05
C ARG A 46 -3.18 -1.18 -4.66
N THR A 47 -3.41 -0.70 -3.43
CA THR A 47 -2.82 0.53 -2.91
C THR A 47 -1.45 0.32 -2.26
N ILE A 48 -0.87 -0.89 -2.34
CA ILE A 48 0.40 -1.22 -1.69
C ILE A 48 1.45 -1.68 -2.71
N CYS A 49 2.66 -1.13 -2.61
CA CYS A 49 3.82 -1.59 -3.35
C CYS A 49 4.27 -2.98 -2.87
N LYS A 50 4.33 -4.00 -3.74
CA LYS A 50 4.78 -5.35 -3.34
C LYS A 50 6.31 -5.48 -3.19
N GLY A 51 7.09 -4.61 -3.82
CA GLY A 51 8.55 -4.59 -3.69
C GLY A 51 8.99 -3.74 -2.50
N CYS A 52 8.67 -2.45 -2.58
CA CYS A 52 9.08 -1.43 -1.62
C CYS A 52 8.19 -1.32 -0.36
N LYS A 53 7.00 -1.96 -0.34
CA LYS A 53 6.06 -1.97 0.80
C LYS A 53 5.55 -0.60 1.23
N SER A 54 5.74 0.44 0.41
CA SER A 54 5.13 1.75 0.61
C SER A 54 3.65 1.75 0.17
N LEU A 55 2.90 2.70 0.72
CA LEU A 55 1.54 2.99 0.29
C LEU A 55 1.57 3.82 -1.00
N LEU A 56 0.77 3.44 -1.99
CA LEU A 56 0.68 4.11 -3.29
C LEU A 56 -0.39 5.21 -3.22
N LEU A 57 0.03 6.46 -3.09
CA LEU A 57 -0.84 7.65 -3.25
C LEU A 57 -0.78 8.11 -4.70
N ALA A 58 -1.94 8.08 -5.38
CA ALA A 58 -2.07 8.59 -6.74
C ALA A 58 -1.75 10.09 -6.79
N GLY A 59 -0.85 10.49 -7.69
CA GLY A 59 -0.45 11.89 -7.88
C GLY A 59 0.74 12.34 -7.01
N VAL A 60 1.04 11.66 -5.91
CA VAL A 60 2.20 11.97 -5.05
C VAL A 60 3.38 11.06 -5.41
N ASN A 61 3.25 9.77 -5.13
CA ASN A 61 4.33 8.80 -5.34
C ASN A 61 4.05 7.83 -6.51
N CYS A 62 2.80 7.75 -6.97
CA CYS A 62 2.39 6.82 -8.01
C CYS A 62 1.61 7.50 -9.13
N LYS A 63 1.87 7.05 -10.37
CA LYS A 63 1.13 7.45 -11.57
C LYS A 63 0.28 6.28 -12.05
N VAL A 64 -1.03 6.39 -11.87
CA VAL A 64 -1.99 5.41 -12.39
C VAL A 64 -2.30 5.76 -13.85
N ARG A 65 -2.14 4.79 -14.77
CA ARG A 65 -2.45 4.97 -16.19
C ARG A 65 -3.33 3.82 -16.67
N LEU A 66 -4.45 4.16 -17.30
CA LEU A 66 -5.28 3.20 -18.02
C LEU A 66 -4.79 3.14 -19.46
N LYS A 67 -4.25 1.99 -19.89
CA LYS A 67 -3.80 1.76 -21.28
C LYS A 67 -4.56 0.59 -21.86
N LYS A 68 -5.19 0.78 -23.02
CA LYS A 68 -5.80 -0.32 -23.79
C LYS A 68 -4.68 -1.15 -24.42
N LYS A 69 -4.77 -2.49 -24.32
CA LYS A 69 -3.87 -3.38 -25.06
C LYS A 69 -4.15 -3.20 -26.55
N ARG A 70 -3.13 -2.91 -27.35
CA ARG A 70 -3.28 -2.92 -28.82
C ARG A 70 -3.49 -4.37 -29.23
N LEU A 71 -4.63 -4.66 -29.86
CA LEU A 71 -4.84 -5.92 -30.56
C LEU A 71 -3.98 -5.83 -31.83
N GLN A 72 -2.91 -6.61 -31.89
CA GLN A 72 -2.13 -6.87 -33.10
C GLN A 72 -2.64 -8.17 -33.71
#